data_AF-A0A7S0L1G8-F1
#
_entry.id   AF-A0A7S0L1G8-F1
#
_cell.length_a   1.000
_cell.length_b   1.000
_cell.length_c   1.000
_cell.angle_alpha   90.00
_cell.angle_beta   90.00
_cell.angle_gamma   90.00
#
_symmetry.space_group_name_H-M   'P 1'
#
loop_
_entity.id
_entity.type
_entity.pdbx_description
1 polymer ?
#
loop_
_entity_poly.entity_id
_entity_poly.type
_entity_poly.pdbx_seq_one_letter_code
_entity_poly.pdbx_strand_id
1 'polypeptide(L)'
;ALKIVPRPFTIVPESLENVKKEKLHRVPVFKFTGCIDTVLCDIAAPLTGEVTVEECSATVKSIELQLVRIETCHYADGVAREATEIQNIQIADGNVCHGWAIPIHMIFPRLFTCPTVSARLFKLDFELNLVVVFTDGHLLTEKFPLKLLRKPS
;
A
#
# COMPACT_ATOMS: atom_id res chain seq x y z
N ALA A 1 11.45 -4.40 22.39
CA ALA A 1 11.58 -4.27 20.92
C ALA A 1 10.19 -4.32 20.30
N LEU A 2 9.88 -3.49 19.30
CA LEU A 2 8.63 -3.62 18.53
C LEU A 2 8.63 -5.01 17.90
N LYS A 3 7.57 -5.79 18.12
CA LYS A 3 7.46 -7.12 17.54
C LYS A 3 7.23 -6.93 16.04
N ILE A 4 8.26 -7.23 15.24
CA ILE A 4 8.13 -7.32 13.79
C ILE A 4 7.24 -8.53 13.52
N VAL A 5 6.03 -8.26 13.05
CA VAL A 5 5.08 -9.29 12.63
C VAL A 5 4.94 -9.13 11.12
N PRO A 6 5.54 -10.04 10.34
CA PRO A 6 5.37 -10.06 8.89
C PRO A 6 3.90 -10.18 8.54
N ARG A 7 3.50 -9.42 7.52
CA ARG A 7 2.14 -9.38 7.00
C ARG A 7 2.14 -9.96 5.58
N PRO A 8 1.95 -11.28 5.44
CA PRO A 8 1.76 -11.88 4.12
C PRO A 8 0.44 -11.41 3.51
N PHE A 9 0.41 -11.33 2.18
CA PHE A 9 -0.79 -10.99 1.43
C PHE A 9 -0.88 -11.80 0.15
N THR A 10 -2.12 -11.96 -0.31
CA THR A 10 -2.45 -12.59 -1.59
C THR A 10 -3.55 -11.76 -2.23
N ILE A 11 -3.32 -11.27 -3.44
CA ILE A 11 -4.27 -10.44 -4.19
C ILE A 11 -4.74 -11.23 -5.39
N VAL A 12 -6.04 -11.46 -5.44
CA VAL A 12 -6.74 -12.20 -6.50
C VAL A 12 -7.97 -11.38 -6.92
N PRO A 13 -8.56 -11.60 -8.11
CA PRO A 13 -9.72 -10.84 -8.57
C PRO A 13 -10.86 -10.77 -7.55
N GLU A 14 -11.08 -11.84 -6.79
CA GLU A 14 -12.12 -11.97 -5.77
C GLU A 14 -11.85 -11.14 -4.50
N SER A 15 -10.59 -10.74 -4.25
CA SER A 15 -10.22 -9.95 -3.08
C SER A 15 -10.34 -8.43 -3.32
N LEU A 16 -10.70 -7.99 -4.52
CA LEU A 16 -10.77 -6.57 -4.86
C LEU A 16 -12.07 -5.92 -4.38
N GLU A 17 -11.94 -4.96 -3.45
CA GLU A 17 -13.07 -4.15 -2.97
C GLU A 17 -13.60 -3.15 -4.04
N ASN A 18 -12.75 -2.74 -4.98
CA ASN A 18 -13.05 -1.68 -5.96
C ASN A 18 -13.71 -2.19 -7.25
N VAL A 19 -13.82 -3.51 -7.44
CA VAL A 19 -14.43 -4.10 -8.63
C VAL A 19 -15.87 -4.50 -8.31
N LYS A 20 -16.85 -3.80 -8.92
CA LYS A 20 -18.23 -4.27 -8.92
C LYS A 20 -18.29 -5.68 -9.51
N LYS A 21 -18.99 -6.60 -8.85
CA LYS A 21 -19.09 -8.02 -9.28
C LYS A 21 -19.50 -8.19 -10.74
N GLU A 22 -20.26 -7.25 -11.31
CA GLU A 22 -20.66 -7.24 -12.74
C GLU A 22 -19.47 -7.10 -13.71
N LYS A 23 -18.33 -6.55 -13.27
CA LYS A 23 -17.12 -6.33 -14.08
C LYS A 23 -16.06 -7.42 -13.89
N LEU A 24 -16.27 -8.39 -12.99
CA LEU A 24 -15.29 -9.43 -12.68
C LEU A 24 -14.90 -10.24 -13.92
N HIS A 25 -15.84 -10.48 -14.85
CA HIS A 25 -15.57 -11.15 -16.14
C HIS A 25 -14.65 -10.37 -17.10
N ARG A 26 -14.42 -9.07 -16.85
CA ARG A 26 -13.50 -8.23 -17.60
C ARG A 26 -12.16 -8.03 -16.88
N VAL A 27 -12.07 -8.50 -15.64
CA VAL A 27 -10.83 -8.45 -14.87
C VAL A 27 -9.93 -9.60 -15.33
N PRO A 28 -8.67 -9.34 -15.66
CA PRO A 28 -7.74 -10.40 -16.03
C PRO A 28 -7.56 -11.40 -14.89
N VAL A 29 -7.20 -12.63 -15.23
CA VAL A 29 -6.81 -13.62 -14.24
C VAL A 29 -5.43 -13.20 -13.74
N PHE A 30 -5.31 -12.97 -12.44
CA PHE A 30 -4.02 -12.68 -11.83
C PHE A 30 -3.95 -13.23 -10.41
N LYS A 31 -2.73 -13.35 -9.92
CA LYS A 31 -2.40 -13.67 -8.54
C LYS A 31 -1.09 -12.98 -8.20
N PHE A 32 -1.16 -12.06 -7.24
CA PHE A 32 0.02 -11.45 -6.64
C PHE A 32 0.15 -11.95 -5.21
N THR A 33 1.36 -12.32 -4.81
CA THR A 33 1.67 -12.73 -3.43
C THR A 33 2.78 -11.83 -2.91
N GLY A 34 2.97 -11.81 -1.60
CA GLY A 34 4.08 -11.08 -1.03
C GLY A 34 3.97 -10.97 0.48
N CYS A 35 4.87 -10.17 1.04
CA CYS A 35 4.92 -9.91 2.45
C CYS A 35 5.42 -8.50 2.72
N ILE A 36 4.72 -7.75 3.57
CA ILE A 36 5.27 -6.54 4.19
C ILE A 36 5.89 -6.96 5.51
N ASP A 37 7.17 -6.63 5.77
CA ASP A 37 7.88 -7.11 6.96
C ASP A 37 7.22 -6.66 8.26
N THR A 38 6.63 -5.47 8.26
CA THR A 38 5.77 -4.99 9.33
C THR A 38 4.93 -3.79 8.92
N VAL A 39 3.75 -3.65 9.52
CA VAL A 39 2.92 -2.44 9.45
C VAL A 39 3.21 -1.46 10.59
N LEU A 40 4.14 -1.79 11.49
CA LEU A 40 4.54 -0.98 12.63
C LEU A 40 5.94 -0.42 12.37
N CYS A 41 5.99 0.67 11.63
CA CYS A 41 7.21 1.16 11.01
C CYS A 41 7.88 2.24 11.86
N ASP A 42 9.20 2.19 11.96
CA ASP A 42 10.00 3.30 12.46
C ASP A 42 10.19 4.31 11.34
N ILE A 43 9.81 5.57 11.56
CA ILE A 43 9.89 6.64 10.56
C ILE A 43 11.32 6.88 10.07
N ALA A 44 12.33 6.51 10.86
CA ALA A 44 13.74 6.64 10.49
C ALA A 44 14.27 5.45 9.69
N ALA A 45 13.51 4.35 9.59
CA ALA A 45 13.89 3.14 8.87
C ALA A 45 13.01 2.99 7.60
N PRO A 46 13.53 2.35 6.53
CA PRO A 46 12.72 2.05 5.37
C PRO A 46 11.62 1.03 5.70
N LEU A 47 10.49 1.14 5.02
CA LEU A 47 9.52 0.05 4.92
C LEU A 47 10.04 -0.98 3.92
N THR A 48 10.09 -2.24 4.35
CA THR A 48 10.63 -3.36 3.58
C THR A 48 9.63 -4.49 3.40
N GLY A 49 9.87 -5.32 2.40
CA GLY A 49 9.05 -6.48 2.07
C GLY A 49 9.33 -6.97 0.66
N GLU A 50 8.40 -7.71 0.10
CA GLU A 50 8.47 -8.20 -1.28
C GLU A 50 7.08 -8.41 -1.88
N VAL A 51 7.01 -8.37 -3.20
CA VAL A 51 5.83 -8.73 -4.00
C VAL A 51 6.27 -9.59 -5.17
N THR A 52 5.51 -10.65 -5.44
CA THR A 52 5.74 -11.59 -6.53
C THR A 52 4.49 -11.65 -7.40
N VAL A 53 4.69 -11.57 -8.72
CA VAL A 53 3.64 -11.89 -9.69
C VAL A 53 3.64 -13.40 -9.86
N GLU A 54 2.66 -14.11 -9.31
CA GLU A 54 2.58 -15.58 -9.46
C GLU A 54 1.97 -15.93 -10.82
N GLU A 55 0.84 -15.29 -11.13
CA GLU A 55 0.08 -15.49 -12.35
C GLU A 55 -0.49 -14.15 -12.80
N CYS A 56 -0.48 -13.87 -14.11
CA CYS A 56 -1.13 -12.70 -14.67
C CYS A 56 -1.39 -12.90 -16.16
N SER A 57 -2.64 -12.84 -16.60
CA SER A 57 -3.02 -12.96 -18.01
C SER A 57 -3.02 -11.63 -18.75
N ALA A 58 -2.97 -10.50 -18.02
CA ALA A 58 -2.78 -9.17 -18.58
C ALA A 58 -1.32 -8.72 -18.47
N THR A 59 -0.92 -7.82 -19.36
CA THR A 59 0.40 -7.18 -19.27
C THR A 59 0.40 -6.14 -18.15
N VAL A 60 1.27 -6.35 -17.16
CA VAL A 60 1.58 -5.34 -16.14
C VAL A 60 2.38 -4.22 -16.80
N LYS A 61 1.95 -2.98 -16.58
CA LYS A 61 2.66 -1.76 -17.00
C LYS A 61 3.63 -1.34 -15.91
N SER A 62 3.16 -1.26 -14.67
CA SER A 62 3.98 -0.90 -13.51
C SER A 62 3.44 -1.53 -12.23
N ILE A 63 4.33 -1.73 -11.27
CA ILE A 63 3.97 -1.96 -9.87
C ILE A 63 4.51 -0.78 -9.07
N GLU A 64 3.62 -0.12 -8.36
CA GLU A 64 3.86 1.13 -7.65
C GLU A 64 3.47 1.00 -6.18
N LEU A 65 4.13 1.78 -5.35
CA LEU A 65 3.84 1.94 -3.94
C LEU A 65 3.50 3.39 -3.68
N GLN A 66 2.29 3.65 -3.19
CA GLN A 66 1.86 4.99 -2.79
C GLN A 66 1.77 5.06 -1.27
N LEU A 67 2.45 6.03 -0.68
CA LEU A 67 2.27 6.38 0.72
C LEU A 67 1.20 7.46 0.81
N VAL A 68 0.13 7.17 1.52
CA VAL A 68 -1.00 8.07 1.73
C VAL A 68 -1.02 8.51 3.19
N ARG A 69 -1.10 9.82 3.41
CA ARG A 69 -1.37 10.44 4.70
C ARG A 69 -2.87 10.69 4.82
N ILE A 70 -3.48 10.21 5.89
CA ILE A 70 -4.91 10.32 6.15
C ILE A 70 -5.09 11.19 7.40
N GLU A 71 -5.67 12.37 7.22
CA GLU A 71 -6.02 13.27 8.30
C GLU A 71 -7.51 13.18 8.59
N THR A 72 -7.87 13.04 9.86
CA THR A 72 -9.26 13.00 10.31
C THR A 72 -9.47 14.01 11.42
N CYS A 73 -10.32 15.01 11.18
CA CYS A 73 -10.70 16.04 12.13
C CYS A 73 -12.16 15.84 12.55
N HIS A 74 -12.40 15.72 13.85
CA HIS A 74 -13.75 15.74 14.41
C HIS A 74 -14.09 17.17 14.86
N TYR A 75 -15.25 17.66 14.46
CA TYR A 75 -15.81 18.93 14.88
C TYR A 75 -17.26 18.75 15.33
N ALA A 76 -17.92 19.80 15.80
CA ALA A 76 -19.22 19.71 16.50
C ALA A 76 -20.28 18.89 15.73
N ASP A 77 -20.32 19.04 14.40
CA ASP A 77 -21.39 18.49 13.56
C ASP A 77 -20.92 17.44 12.55
N GLY A 78 -19.70 16.91 12.70
CA GLY A 78 -19.21 15.92 11.74
C GLY A 78 -17.75 15.53 11.85
N VAL A 79 -17.31 14.79 10.82
CA VAL A 79 -15.95 14.30 10.68
C VAL A 79 -15.45 14.68 9.29
N ALA A 80 -14.40 15.49 9.22
CA ALA A 80 -13.67 15.76 7.99
C ALA A 80 -12.55 14.75 7.87
N ARG A 81 -12.44 14.06 6.73
CA ARG A 81 -11.37 13.10 6.45
C ARG A 81 -10.74 13.44 5.10
N GLU A 82 -9.43 13.63 5.08
CA GLU A 82 -8.65 13.95 3.90
C GLU A 82 -7.54 12.93 3.71
N ALA A 83 -7.43 12.37 2.51
CA ALA A 83 -6.39 11.42 2.13
C ALA A 83 -5.52 12.06 1.05
N THR A 84 -4.23 12.24 1.36
CA THR A 84 -3.25 12.86 0.47
C THR A 84 -2.16 11.85 0.13
N GLU A 85 -1.91 11.61 -1.15
CA GLU A 85 -0.71 10.90 -1.58
C GLU A 85 0.52 11.78 -1.33
N ILE A 86 1.44 11.30 -0.50
CA ILE A 86 2.65 12.06 -0.12
C ILE A 86 3.94 11.50 -0.73
N GLN A 87 3.87 10.31 -1.33
CA GLN A 87 4.97 9.69 -2.08
C GLN A 87 4.40 8.61 -3.00
N ASN A 88 4.91 8.54 -4.22
CA ASN A 88 4.75 7.40 -5.13
C ASN A 88 6.14 6.93 -5.55
N ILE A 89 6.39 5.62 -5.49
CA ILE A 89 7.58 5.00 -6.09
C ILE A 89 7.16 3.84 -6.98
N GLN A 90 7.80 3.73 -8.13
CA GLN A 90 7.64 2.58 -9.02
C GLN A 90 8.73 1.55 -8.69
N ILE A 91 8.32 0.33 -8.37
CA ILE A 91 9.23 -0.78 -8.01
C ILE A 91 9.40 -1.82 -9.14
N ALA A 92 8.51 -1.79 -10.14
CA ALA A 92 8.63 -2.61 -11.34
C ALA A 92 8.09 -1.87 -12.57
N ASP A 93 8.69 -2.11 -13.73
CA ASP A 93 8.31 -1.52 -15.02
C ASP A 93 8.20 -2.60 -16.11
N GLY A 94 7.14 -2.52 -16.92
CA GLY A 94 6.90 -3.43 -18.03
C GLY A 94 6.50 -4.85 -17.62
N ASN A 95 6.69 -5.81 -18.55
CA ASN A 95 6.27 -7.20 -18.40
C ASN A 95 7.10 -7.94 -17.34
N VAL A 96 6.79 -7.69 -16.07
CA VAL A 96 7.44 -8.26 -14.89
C VAL A 96 7.46 -9.78 -14.97
N CYS A 97 8.64 -10.38 -14.75
CA CYS A 97 8.78 -11.84 -14.73
C CYS A 97 7.91 -12.46 -13.63
N HIS A 98 7.17 -13.51 -13.97
CA HIS A 98 6.42 -14.27 -12.98
C HIS A 98 7.36 -15.11 -12.10
N GLY A 99 6.99 -15.31 -10.84
CA GLY A 99 7.75 -16.08 -9.85
C GLY A 99 9.01 -15.39 -9.32
N TRP A 100 9.27 -14.13 -9.72
CA TRP A 100 10.38 -13.34 -9.19
C TRP A 100 9.89 -12.39 -8.09
N ALA A 101 10.54 -12.47 -6.93
CA ALA A 101 10.29 -11.57 -5.81
C ALA A 101 10.88 -10.18 -6.11
N ILE A 102 10.02 -9.18 -6.19
CA ILE A 102 10.38 -7.77 -6.35
C ILE A 102 10.52 -7.17 -4.95
N PRO A 103 11.71 -6.67 -4.58
CA PRO A 103 11.92 -6.11 -3.25
C PRO A 103 11.17 -4.80 -3.07
N ILE A 104 10.50 -4.66 -1.94
CA ILE A 104 9.93 -3.41 -1.45
C ILE A 104 10.97 -2.73 -0.56
N HIS A 105 11.30 -1.48 -0.87
CA HIS A 105 12.18 -0.66 -0.04
C HIS A 105 11.81 0.83 -0.16
N MET A 106 10.94 1.30 0.72
CA MET A 106 10.44 2.68 0.73
C MET A 106 11.01 3.48 1.91
N ILE A 107 11.75 4.54 1.61
CA ILE A 107 12.19 5.51 2.62
C ILE A 107 11.07 6.53 2.83
N PHE A 108 10.62 6.70 4.08
CA PHE A 108 9.59 7.68 4.44
C PHE A 108 10.08 9.12 4.23
N PRO A 109 9.30 9.98 3.54
CA PRO A 109 9.71 11.35 3.24
C PRO A 109 9.61 12.20 4.50
N ARG A 110 10.76 12.70 4.99
CA ARG A 110 10.89 13.37 6.30
C ARG A 110 10.00 14.60 6.48
N LEU A 111 9.74 15.35 5.40
CA LEU A 111 8.92 16.56 5.46
C LEU A 111 7.41 16.27 5.45
N PHE A 112 7.01 15.07 5.04
CA PHE A 112 5.60 14.72 4.87
C PHE A 112 5.12 13.62 5.83
N THR A 113 6.03 13.00 6.59
CA THR A 113 5.72 11.96 7.57
C THR A 113 5.96 12.42 9.00
N CYS A 114 5.18 11.84 9.92
CA CYS A 114 5.31 11.99 11.36
C CYS A 114 4.84 10.69 12.03
N PRO A 115 5.02 10.50 13.35
CA PRO A 115 4.40 9.38 14.05
C PRO A 115 2.87 9.43 13.90
N THR A 116 2.23 8.26 13.81
CA THR A 116 0.77 8.14 13.82
C THR A 116 0.20 8.76 15.09
N VAL A 117 -0.76 9.67 14.94
CA VAL A 117 -1.41 10.37 16.05
C VAL A 117 -2.86 9.95 16.14
N SER A 118 -3.32 9.59 17.34
CA SER A 118 -4.73 9.33 17.61
C SER A 118 -5.15 10.09 18.86
N ALA A 119 -5.83 11.23 18.65
CA ALA A 119 -6.40 12.06 19.68
C ALA A 119 -7.93 12.12 19.52
N ARG A 120 -8.62 12.71 20.52
CA ARG A 120 -10.10 12.77 20.53
C ARG A 120 -10.68 13.49 19.31
N LEU A 121 -10.08 14.61 18.92
CA LEU A 121 -10.60 15.47 17.85
C LEU A 121 -9.77 15.41 16.56
N PHE A 122 -8.62 14.75 16.58
CA PHE A 122 -7.70 14.72 15.46
C PHE A 122 -7.00 13.36 15.39
N LYS A 123 -6.95 12.78 14.19
CA LYS A 123 -6.16 11.59 13.88
C LYS A 123 -5.33 11.83 12.64
N LEU A 124 -4.12 11.30 12.65
CA LEU A 124 -3.21 11.30 11.52
C LEU A 124 -2.68 9.88 11.35
N ASP A 125 -3.18 9.23 10.31
CA ASP A 125 -2.88 7.84 9.95
C ASP A 125 -2.09 7.80 8.64
N PHE A 126 -1.45 6.65 8.37
CA PHE A 126 -0.73 6.40 7.12
C PHE A 126 -1.22 5.09 6.51
N GLU A 127 -1.21 5.02 5.19
CA GLU A 127 -1.61 3.84 4.42
C GLU A 127 -0.59 3.64 3.30
N LEU A 128 -0.12 2.41 3.13
CA LEU A 128 0.64 1.99 1.95
C LEU A 128 -0.33 1.34 0.97
N ASN A 129 -0.38 1.88 -0.24
CA ASN A 129 -1.12 1.26 -1.34
C ASN A 129 -0.13 0.58 -2.27
N LEU A 130 -0.24 -0.73 -2.43
CA LEU A 130 0.40 -1.46 -3.51
C LEU A 130 -0.51 -1.39 -4.73
N VAL A 131 -0.06 -0.68 -5.75
CA VAL A 131 -0.82 -0.40 -6.96
C VAL A 131 -0.22 -1.15 -8.13
N VAL A 132 -1.02 -1.96 -8.81
CA VAL A 132 -0.64 -2.59 -10.08
C VAL A 132 -1.39 -1.90 -11.21
N VAL A 133 -0.64 -1.35 -12.15
CA VAL A 133 -1.17 -0.69 -13.35
C VAL A 133 -1.06 -1.68 -14.49
N PHE A 134 -2.17 -1.97 -15.15
CA PHE A 134 -2.19 -2.79 -16.36
C PHE A 134 -2.08 -1.91 -17.62
N THR A 135 -1.58 -2.46 -18.72
CA THR A 135 -1.40 -1.70 -19.97
C THR A 135 -2.72 -1.22 -20.60
N ASP A 136 -3.84 -1.84 -20.25
CA ASP A 136 -5.19 -1.47 -20.68
C ASP A 136 -5.83 -0.37 -19.83
N GLY A 137 -5.09 0.15 -18.83
CA GLY A 137 -5.53 1.24 -17.96
C GLY A 137 -6.28 0.78 -16.71
N HIS A 138 -6.51 -0.52 -16.50
CA HIS A 138 -7.04 -1.00 -15.24
C HIS A 138 -6.02 -0.81 -14.11
N LEU A 139 -6.53 -0.49 -12.92
CA LEU A 139 -5.75 -0.31 -11.71
C LEU A 139 -6.23 -1.31 -10.66
N LEU A 140 -5.28 -2.00 -10.06
CA LEU A 140 -5.48 -2.81 -8.87
C LEU A 140 -4.80 -2.09 -7.69
N THR A 141 -5.44 -2.10 -6.53
CA THR A 141 -4.91 -1.45 -5.33
C THR A 141 -5.18 -2.32 -4.11
N GLU A 142 -4.12 -2.72 -3.42
CA GLU A 142 -4.17 -3.36 -2.11
C GLU A 142 -3.68 -2.38 -1.04
N LYS A 143 -4.39 -2.29 0.08
CA LYS A 143 -4.18 -1.24 1.09
C LYS A 143 -3.68 -1.80 2.42
N PHE A 144 -2.58 -1.26 2.91
CA PHE A 144 -1.99 -1.64 4.19
C PHE A 144 -1.99 -0.42 5.13
N PRO A 145 -2.86 -0.38 6.15
CA PRO A 145 -2.77 0.65 7.18
C PRO A 145 -1.44 0.52 7.91
N LEU A 146 -0.69 1.62 7.99
CA LEU A 146 0.60 1.72 8.64
C LEU A 146 0.49 2.50 9.94
N LYS A 147 1.24 2.04 10.94
CA LYS A 147 1.48 2.78 12.18
C LYS A 147 2.93 3.23 12.21
N LEU A 148 3.15 4.53 11.99
CA LEU A 148 4.47 5.13 12.06
C LEU A 148 4.80 5.51 13.49
N LEU A 149 6.02 5.20 13.91
CA LEU A 149 6.57 5.52 15.22
C LEU A 149 7.91 6.23 15.04
N ARG A 150 8.31 7.02 16.02
CA ARG A 150 9.69 7.53 16.11
C ARG A 150 10.35 6.83 17.29
N LYS A 151 11.39 6.02 17.03
CA LYS A 151 12.19 5.49 18.13
C LYS A 151 12.98 6.64 18.79
N PRO A 152 13.08 6.65 20.13
CA PRO A 152 14.05 7.50 20.79
C PRO A 152 15.46 7.09 20.33
N SER A 153 16.26 8.09 19.99
CA SER A 153 17.69 7.96 19.67
C SER A 153 18.49 7.51 20.88
#